data_AF-A0A942DC30-F1
#
_entry.id   AF-A0A942DC30-F1
#
_cell.length_a   1.000
_cell.length_b   1.000
_cell.length_c   1.000
_cell.angle_alpha   90.00
_cell.angle_beta   90.00
_cell.angle_gamma   90.00
#
_symmetry.space_group_name_H-M   'P 1'
#
loop_
_entity.id
_entity.type
_entity.pdbx_description
1 polymer ?
#
loop_
_entity_poly.entity_id
_entity_poly.type
_entity_poly.pdbx_seq_one_letter_code
_entity_poly.pdbx_strand_id
1 'polypeptide(L)'
;MKQKNAALVDMAWSGSFGVIAIFYALAASGAPIRRFAIAAMVACWSFRLVFHLWQRMKKEEEEDPRYAAMRTKWGDKAEQNFFAMFQFQGMTVLFLSLPFLISTNDQWTQLRTNELIAIALFIVSFIGESMADKQLKDFKAISANRGNVCDVGLWHYSRHPNYFFEWLIWCAYYVFAMNSQFGIWTISAPILMLLFLTKMSGIPLAEKQSLASKGEKYIAYQQRTSPFIPWFPKKA
;
A
#
# COMPACT_ATOMS: atom_id res chain seq x y z
N MET A 1 24.16 -16.13 -12.51
CA MET A 1 23.28 -15.41 -11.56
C MET A 1 22.55 -14.29 -12.30
N LYS A 2 21.34 -14.51 -12.83
CA LYS A 2 20.58 -13.48 -13.55
C LYS A 2 19.09 -13.52 -13.15
N GLN A 3 18.79 -13.33 -11.87
CA GLN A 3 17.47 -12.82 -11.48
C GLN A 3 17.58 -11.30 -11.40
N LYS A 4 17.44 -10.61 -12.53
CA LYS A 4 17.19 -9.16 -12.55
C LYS A 4 15.72 -8.89 -12.23
N ASN A 5 15.22 -9.43 -11.12
CA ASN A 5 13.83 -9.18 -10.73
C ASN A 5 13.78 -7.86 -9.96
N ALA A 6 13.59 -6.77 -10.69
CA ALA A 6 13.46 -5.44 -10.10
C ALA A 6 12.28 -5.35 -9.11
N ALA A 7 11.35 -6.32 -9.09
CA ALA A 7 10.30 -6.42 -8.07
C ALA A 7 10.81 -6.66 -6.64
N LEU A 8 12.09 -7.07 -6.48
CA LEU A 8 12.74 -7.04 -5.17
C LEU A 8 12.73 -5.65 -4.53
N VAL A 9 12.71 -4.59 -5.33
CA VAL A 9 12.69 -3.22 -4.80
C VAL A 9 11.37 -2.91 -4.08
N ASP A 10 10.24 -3.43 -4.55
CA ASP A 10 8.94 -3.18 -3.91
C ASP A 10 8.89 -3.89 -2.54
N MET A 11 9.50 -5.06 -2.45
CA MET A 11 9.67 -5.79 -1.20
C MET A 11 10.65 -5.08 -0.26
N ALA A 12 11.76 -4.55 -0.79
CA ALA A 12 12.71 -3.76 -0.01
C ALA A 12 12.09 -2.45 0.51
N TRP A 13 11.31 -1.76 -0.32
CA TRP A 13 10.61 -0.53 0.03
C TRP A 13 9.61 -0.76 1.17
N SER A 14 8.75 -1.78 1.03
CA SER A 14 7.79 -2.15 2.08
C SER A 14 8.47 -2.63 3.36
N GLY A 15 9.53 -3.45 3.25
CA GLY A 15 10.32 -3.93 4.38
C GLY A 15 11.06 -2.82 5.12
N SER A 16 11.50 -1.78 4.40
CA SER A 16 12.23 -0.64 4.99
C SER A 16 11.41 0.09 6.05
N PHE A 17 10.09 0.19 5.88
CA PHE A 17 9.22 0.78 6.90
C PHE A 17 9.18 -0.01 8.20
N GLY A 18 9.15 -1.35 8.13
CA GLY A 18 9.22 -2.21 9.32
C GLY A 18 10.54 -2.04 10.06
N VAL A 19 11.66 -2.01 9.32
CA VAL A 19 12.99 -1.77 9.88
C VAL A 19 13.08 -0.39 10.54
N ILE A 20 12.65 0.67 9.85
CA ILE A 20 12.67 2.04 10.37
C ILE A 20 11.76 2.19 11.60
N ALA A 21 10.58 1.56 11.60
CA ALA A 21 9.67 1.63 12.74
C ALA A 21 10.26 0.96 13.99
N ILE A 22 10.91 -0.20 13.83
CA ILE A 22 11.64 -0.86 14.92
C ILE A 22 12.81 0.02 15.38
N PHE A 23 13.59 0.58 14.45
CA PHE A 23 14.70 1.47 14.78
C PHE A 23 14.23 2.68 15.58
N TYR A 24 13.18 3.39 15.14
CA TYR A 24 12.61 4.52 15.88
C TYR A 24 12.06 4.09 17.24
N ALA A 25 11.40 2.94 17.32
CA ALA A 25 10.88 2.44 18.58
C ALA A 25 11.98 2.06 19.57
N LEU A 26 13.20 1.76 19.14
CA LEU A 26 14.33 1.48 20.03
C LEU A 26 15.15 2.73 20.34
N ALA A 27 15.36 3.60 19.36
CA ALA A 27 16.25 4.76 19.46
C ALA A 27 15.59 6.03 20.02
N ALA A 28 14.27 6.20 19.85
CA ALA A 28 13.57 7.40 20.32
C ALA A 28 13.41 7.42 21.85
N SER A 29 13.30 8.62 22.43
CA SER A 29 13.19 8.82 23.88
C SER A 29 11.75 9.03 24.38
N GLY A 30 10.74 8.94 23.51
CA GLY A 30 9.34 9.14 23.88
C GLY A 30 8.77 8.00 24.75
N ALA A 31 7.48 8.11 25.08
CA ALA A 31 6.80 7.15 25.94
C ALA A 31 6.82 5.72 25.34
N PRO A 32 7.21 4.68 26.10
CA PRO A 32 7.33 3.31 25.58
C PRO A 32 6.04 2.78 24.95
N ILE A 33 4.89 3.02 25.59
CA ILE A 33 3.59 2.55 25.08
C ILE A 33 3.32 3.07 23.66
N ARG A 34 3.64 4.33 23.40
CA ARG A 34 3.46 4.98 22.09
C ARG A 34 4.45 4.43 21.07
N ARG A 35 5.72 4.33 21.44
CA ARG A 35 6.82 3.80 20.60
C ARG A 35 6.48 2.40 20.08
N PHE A 36 6.08 1.50 20.97
CA PHE A 36 5.79 0.12 20.60
C PHE A 36 4.43 -0.03 19.92
N ALA A 37 3.43 0.80 20.24
CA ALA A 37 2.14 0.78 19.54
C ALA A 37 2.28 1.12 18.05
N ILE A 38 2.90 2.26 17.71
CA ILE A 38 3.08 2.65 16.29
C ILE A 38 3.99 1.66 15.56
N ALA A 39 5.04 1.16 16.23
CA ALA A 39 5.93 0.17 15.63
C ALA A 39 5.23 -1.17 15.35
N ALA A 40 4.37 -1.63 16.25
CA ALA A 40 3.56 -2.83 16.01
C ALA A 40 2.62 -2.64 14.81
N MET A 41 1.93 -1.49 14.71
CA MET A 41 1.07 -1.19 13.56
C MET A 41 1.85 -1.21 12.24
N VAL A 42 3.00 -0.56 12.19
CA VAL A 42 3.84 -0.50 10.97
C VAL A 42 4.47 -1.86 10.65
N ALA A 43 4.96 -2.58 11.66
CA ALA A 43 5.55 -3.91 11.47
C ALA A 43 4.52 -4.92 10.95
N CYS A 44 3.28 -4.90 11.47
CA CYS A 44 2.20 -5.76 10.98
C CYS A 44 1.89 -5.49 9.50
N TRP A 45 1.75 -4.21 9.12
CA TRP A 45 1.53 -3.82 7.73
C TRP A 45 2.71 -4.20 6.82
N SER A 46 3.93 -3.85 7.22
CA SER A 46 5.15 -4.12 6.48
C SER A 46 5.34 -5.62 6.25
N PHE A 47 5.17 -6.43 7.30
CA PHE A 47 5.23 -7.89 7.20
C PHE A 47 4.18 -8.45 6.25
N ARG A 48 2.92 -7.99 6.34
CA ARG A 48 1.84 -8.42 5.45
C ARG A 48 2.20 -8.18 3.98
N LEU A 49 2.67 -6.98 3.66
CA LEU A 49 2.99 -6.58 2.29
C LEU A 49 4.23 -7.32 1.76
N VAL A 50 5.30 -7.42 2.55
CA VAL A 50 6.50 -8.20 2.21
C VAL A 50 6.14 -9.66 1.96
N PHE A 51 5.34 -10.26 2.84
CA PHE A 51 4.92 -11.66 2.69
C PHE A 51 4.08 -11.86 1.42
N HIS A 52 3.16 -10.95 1.13
CA HIS A 52 2.36 -10.98 -0.10
C HIS A 52 3.24 -10.90 -1.36
N LEU A 53 4.19 -9.96 -1.40
CA LEU A 53 5.11 -9.80 -2.53
C LEU A 53 6.03 -11.01 -2.69
N TRP A 54 6.55 -11.55 -1.60
CA TRP A 54 7.37 -12.76 -1.61
C TRP A 54 6.60 -13.98 -2.14
N GLN A 55 5.35 -14.15 -1.72
CA GLN A 55 4.49 -15.21 -2.26
C GLN A 55 4.22 -15.05 -3.75
N ARG A 56 4.08 -13.82 -4.25
CA ARG A 56 3.92 -13.54 -5.68
C ARG A 56 5.19 -13.88 -6.45
N MET A 57 6.34 -13.39 -5.99
CA MET A 57 7.64 -13.65 -6.60
C MET A 57 7.99 -15.14 -6.69
N LYS A 58 7.63 -15.94 -5.68
CA LYS A 58 7.84 -17.40 -5.72
C LYS A 58 7.07 -18.12 -6.82
N LYS A 59 6.00 -17.52 -7.33
CA LYS A 59 5.13 -18.10 -8.36
C LYS A 59 5.45 -17.58 -9.76
N GLU A 60 6.17 -16.48 -9.86
CA GLU A 60 6.52 -15.82 -11.12
C GLU A 60 7.99 -16.14 -11.43
N GLU A 61 8.23 -16.98 -12.44
CA GLU A 61 9.59 -17.35 -12.89
C GLU A 61 10.24 -16.25 -13.72
N GLU A 62 9.44 -15.36 -14.32
CA GLU A 62 9.88 -14.25 -15.17
C GLU A 62 9.91 -12.90 -14.43
N GLU A 63 10.66 -11.93 -14.98
CA GLU A 63 10.66 -10.55 -14.47
C GLU A 63 9.24 -9.96 -14.54
N ASP A 64 8.83 -9.23 -13.50
CA ASP A 64 7.52 -8.59 -13.47
C ASP A 64 7.31 -7.77 -14.76
N PRO A 65 6.20 -7.99 -15.50
CA PRO A 65 5.97 -7.37 -16.82
C PRO A 65 6.11 -5.85 -16.82
N ARG A 66 5.85 -5.18 -15.69
CA ARG A 66 6.04 -3.73 -15.54
C ARG A 66 7.50 -3.34 -15.69
N TYR A 67 8.40 -4.05 -15.02
CA TYR A 67 9.84 -3.76 -15.05
C TYR A 67 10.48 -4.19 -16.36
N ALA A 68 10.04 -5.31 -16.93
CA ALA A 68 10.45 -5.71 -18.28
C ALA A 68 10.07 -4.64 -19.32
N ALA A 69 8.83 -4.13 -19.30
CA ALA A 69 8.39 -3.06 -20.20
C ALA A 69 9.18 -1.75 -20.01
N MET A 70 9.52 -1.38 -18.77
CA MET A 70 10.37 -0.22 -18.49
C MET A 70 11.79 -0.41 -19.03
N ARG A 71 12.37 -1.61 -18.85
CA ARG A 71 13.70 -1.95 -19.35
C ARG A 71 13.76 -1.87 -20.87
N THR A 72 12.77 -2.44 -21.56
CA THR A 72 12.66 -2.32 -23.03
C THR A 72 12.50 -0.87 -23.46
N LYS A 73 11.68 -0.07 -22.76
CA LYS A 73 11.47 1.35 -23.08
C LYS A 73 12.71 2.21 -22.88
N TRP A 74 13.51 1.93 -21.85
CA TRP A 74 14.67 2.76 -21.49
C TRP A 74 15.97 2.33 -22.16
N GLY A 75 16.03 1.11 -22.73
CA GLY A 75 17.19 0.61 -23.47
C GLY A 75 18.48 0.75 -22.66
N ASP A 76 19.50 1.38 -23.24
CA ASP A 76 20.82 1.56 -22.62
C ASP A 76 20.78 2.40 -21.32
N LYS A 77 19.75 3.24 -21.16
CA LYS A 77 19.56 4.07 -19.95
C LYS A 77 18.79 3.33 -18.85
N ALA A 78 18.42 2.06 -19.05
CA ALA A 78 17.59 1.32 -18.10
C ALA A 78 18.21 1.27 -16.71
N GLU A 79 19.50 0.94 -16.57
CA GLU A 79 20.14 0.81 -15.26
C GLU A 79 20.22 2.16 -14.51
N GLN A 80 20.49 3.26 -15.23
CA GLN A 80 20.50 4.62 -14.66
C GLN A 80 19.10 5.04 -14.20
N ASN A 81 18.07 4.78 -15.01
CA ASN A 81 16.70 5.10 -14.67
C ASN A 81 16.17 4.23 -13.51
N PHE A 82 16.55 2.95 -13.45
CA PHE A 82 16.26 2.09 -12.30
C PHE A 82 16.93 2.61 -11.04
N PHE A 83 18.21 2.99 -11.12
CA PHE A 83 18.91 3.58 -9.97
C PHE A 83 18.19 4.84 -9.47
N ALA A 84 17.85 5.78 -10.36
CA ALA A 84 17.13 7.00 -9.99
C ALA A 84 15.74 6.70 -9.38
N MET A 85 15.02 5.74 -9.94
CA MET A 85 13.72 5.30 -9.41
C MET A 85 13.85 4.66 -8.03
N PHE A 86 14.90 3.87 -7.77
CA PHE A 86 15.15 3.26 -6.48
C PHE A 86 15.56 4.30 -5.43
N GLN A 87 16.35 5.32 -5.80
CA GLN A 87 16.65 6.45 -4.92
C GLN A 87 15.37 7.24 -4.58
N PHE A 88 14.51 7.47 -5.56
CA PHE A 88 13.21 8.10 -5.34
C PHE A 88 12.36 7.29 -4.35
N GLN A 89 12.29 5.96 -4.51
CA GLN A 89 11.62 5.09 -3.54
C GLN A 89 12.23 5.20 -2.14
N GLY A 90 13.57 5.21 -2.01
CA GLY A 90 14.25 5.46 -0.73
C GLY A 90 13.84 6.78 -0.09
N MET A 91 13.77 7.87 -0.87
CA MET A 91 13.28 9.17 -0.38
C MET A 91 11.85 9.09 0.11
N THR A 92 10.96 8.39 -0.60
CA THR A 92 9.57 8.25 -0.16
C THR A 92 9.45 7.53 1.19
N VAL A 93 10.33 6.58 1.50
CA VAL A 93 10.37 5.93 2.82
C VAL A 93 10.61 6.96 3.92
N LEU A 94 11.55 7.90 3.73
CA LEU A 94 11.86 8.94 4.71
C LEU A 94 10.66 9.88 4.96
N PHE A 95 9.97 10.31 3.90
CA PHE A 95 8.82 11.20 4.04
C PHE A 95 7.61 10.49 4.64
N LEU A 96 7.36 9.26 4.22
CA LEU A 96 6.24 8.46 4.70
C LEU A 96 6.45 7.94 6.13
N SER A 97 7.69 7.85 6.61
CA SER A 97 7.99 7.44 7.99
C SER A 97 7.92 8.59 9.02
N LEU A 98 7.72 9.85 8.59
CA LEU A 98 7.57 11.00 9.47
C LEU A 98 6.51 10.83 10.58
N PRO A 99 5.28 10.33 10.34
CA PRO A 99 4.33 10.05 11.42
C PRO A 99 4.90 9.10 12.48
N PHE A 100 5.75 8.15 12.10
CA PHE A 100 6.37 7.21 13.05
C PHE A 100 7.44 7.91 13.87
N LEU A 101 8.32 8.67 13.22
CA LEU A 101 9.38 9.44 13.87
C LEU A 101 8.81 10.43 14.89
N ILE A 102 7.81 11.21 14.49
CA ILE A 102 7.20 12.22 15.34
C ILE A 102 6.47 11.59 16.52
N SER A 103 5.71 10.51 16.28
CA SER A 103 5.00 9.81 17.36
C SER A 103 5.96 9.18 18.36
N THR A 104 7.02 8.51 17.90
CA THR A 104 7.97 7.83 18.80
C THR A 104 8.77 8.76 19.71
N ASN A 105 8.84 10.07 19.40
CA ASN A 105 9.50 11.08 20.23
C ASN A 105 8.56 11.84 21.18
N ASP A 106 7.25 11.61 21.11
CA ASP A 106 6.30 12.26 22.02
C ASP A 106 6.42 11.69 23.45
N GLN A 107 6.62 12.59 24.41
CA GLN A 107 6.87 12.30 25.82
C GLN A 107 5.60 12.03 26.65
N TRP A 108 4.41 12.26 26.09
CA TRP A 108 3.16 12.09 26.81
C TRP A 108 2.95 10.63 27.23
N THR A 109 2.78 10.35 28.52
CA THR A 109 2.96 9.00 29.06
C THR A 109 1.84 8.00 28.72
N GLN A 110 0.65 8.48 28.39
CA GLN A 110 -0.52 7.66 28.07
C GLN A 110 -0.89 7.78 26.59
N LEU A 111 -1.70 6.85 26.07
CA LEU A 111 -2.28 7.02 24.74
C LEU A 111 -3.43 8.02 24.81
N ARG A 112 -3.42 9.00 23.90
CA ARG A 112 -4.49 9.96 23.70
C ARG A 112 -5.65 9.33 22.93
N THR A 113 -6.82 9.95 22.99
CA THR A 113 -8.02 9.49 22.29
C THR A 113 -7.79 9.35 20.78
N ASN A 114 -7.06 10.26 20.14
CA ASN A 114 -6.73 10.17 18.71
C ASN A 114 -5.87 8.93 18.40
N GLU A 115 -4.96 8.54 19.29
CA GLU A 115 -4.11 7.36 19.12
C GLU A 115 -4.93 6.07 19.23
N LEU A 116 -5.92 6.03 20.13
CA LEU A 116 -6.87 4.92 20.21
C LEU A 116 -7.76 4.82 18.97
N ILE A 117 -8.26 5.96 18.48
CA ILE A 117 -9.03 6.03 17.21
C ILE A 117 -8.16 5.56 16.05
N ALA A 118 -6.90 5.97 15.99
CA ALA A 118 -5.96 5.54 14.98
C ALA A 118 -5.70 4.03 15.02
N ILE A 119 -5.52 3.44 16.20
CA ILE A 119 -5.38 1.98 16.34
C ILE A 119 -6.63 1.26 15.82
N ALA A 120 -7.83 1.72 16.19
CA ALA A 120 -9.07 1.14 15.70
C ALA A 120 -9.20 1.27 14.16
N LEU A 121 -8.89 2.46 13.63
CA LEU A 121 -8.89 2.72 12.18
C LEU A 121 -7.89 1.82 11.45
N PHE A 122 -6.69 1.64 12.00
CA PHE A 122 -5.68 0.74 11.47
C PHE A 122 -6.17 -0.70 11.44
N ILE A 123 -6.75 -1.21 12.53
CA ILE A 123 -7.27 -2.59 12.59
C ILE A 123 -8.35 -2.82 11.54
N VAL A 124 -9.35 -1.91 11.46
CA VAL A 124 -10.42 -2.00 10.46
C VAL A 124 -9.84 -1.98 9.04
N SER A 125 -8.87 -1.10 8.79
CA SER A 125 -8.26 -0.96 7.47
C SER A 125 -7.41 -2.17 7.09
N PHE A 126 -6.60 -2.68 8.01
CA PHE A 126 -5.80 -3.88 7.82
C PHE A 126 -6.65 -5.11 7.53
N ILE A 127 -7.78 -5.27 8.23
CA ILE A 127 -8.75 -6.34 7.97
C ILE A 127 -9.42 -6.12 6.61
N GLY A 128 -9.87 -4.90 6.31
CA GLY A 128 -10.53 -4.56 5.04
C GLY A 128 -9.64 -4.83 3.83
N GLU A 129 -8.38 -4.42 3.90
CA GLU A 129 -7.38 -4.69 2.87
C GLU A 129 -7.13 -6.19 2.70
N SER A 130 -6.88 -6.90 3.81
CA SER A 130 -6.66 -8.35 3.80
C SER A 130 -7.86 -9.13 3.24
N MET A 131 -9.08 -8.68 3.54
CA MET A 131 -10.31 -9.25 3.02
C MET A 131 -10.47 -8.99 1.51
N ALA A 132 -10.19 -7.76 1.05
CA ALA A 132 -10.22 -7.42 -0.37
C ALA A 132 -9.22 -8.26 -1.19
N ASP A 133 -7.99 -8.39 -0.70
CA ASP A 133 -6.95 -9.19 -1.35
C ASP A 133 -7.33 -10.68 -1.37
N LYS A 134 -7.89 -11.20 -0.26
CA LYS A 134 -8.38 -12.58 -0.17
C LYS A 134 -9.51 -12.83 -1.17
N GLN A 135 -10.50 -11.95 -1.24
CA GLN A 135 -11.62 -12.06 -2.21
C GLN A 135 -11.10 -12.11 -3.65
N LEU A 136 -10.14 -11.25 -4.01
CA LEU A 136 -9.55 -11.25 -5.35
C LEU A 136 -8.75 -12.53 -5.62
N LYS A 137 -7.98 -13.01 -4.64
CA LYS A 137 -7.20 -14.24 -4.74
C LYS A 137 -8.09 -15.46 -4.94
N ASP A 138 -9.13 -15.58 -4.11
CA ASP A 138 -10.09 -16.69 -4.18
C ASP A 138 -10.87 -16.65 -5.50
N PHE A 139 -11.28 -15.47 -5.96
CA PHE A 139 -11.90 -15.29 -7.29
C PHE A 139 -11.00 -15.76 -8.42
N LYS A 140 -9.70 -15.39 -8.41
CA LYS A 140 -8.72 -15.77 -9.44
C LYS A 140 -8.36 -17.26 -9.43
N ALA A 141 -8.51 -17.94 -8.30
CA ALA A 141 -8.19 -19.36 -8.18
C ALA A 141 -9.18 -20.27 -8.93
N ILE A 142 -10.40 -19.78 -9.18
CA ILE A 142 -11.45 -20.52 -9.90
C ILE A 142 -11.20 -20.41 -11.41
N SER A 143 -10.99 -21.55 -12.09
CA SER A 143 -10.70 -21.58 -13.53
C SER A 143 -11.81 -20.97 -14.39
N ALA A 144 -13.09 -21.15 -14.00
CA ALA A 144 -14.25 -20.56 -14.67
C ALA A 144 -14.27 -19.02 -14.63
N ASN A 145 -13.50 -18.39 -13.74
CA ASN A 145 -13.41 -16.94 -13.63
C ASN A 145 -12.31 -16.32 -14.51
N ARG A 146 -11.54 -17.13 -15.24
CA ARG A 146 -10.52 -16.61 -16.18
C ARG A 146 -11.18 -15.69 -17.21
N GLY A 147 -10.64 -14.48 -17.35
CA GLY A 147 -11.20 -13.44 -18.23
C GLY A 147 -12.42 -12.68 -17.68
N ASN A 148 -12.91 -13.01 -16.48
CA ASN A 148 -14.02 -12.30 -15.84
C ASN A 148 -13.55 -11.21 -14.87
N VAL A 149 -14.46 -10.30 -14.52
CA VAL A 149 -14.23 -9.22 -13.57
C VAL A 149 -14.62 -9.68 -12.17
N CYS A 150 -13.76 -9.40 -11.18
CA CYS A 150 -14.07 -9.68 -9.79
C CYS A 150 -15.06 -8.63 -9.31
N ASP A 151 -16.31 -9.03 -9.10
CA ASP A 151 -17.42 -8.19 -8.65
C ASP A 151 -18.12 -8.85 -7.45
N VAL A 152 -17.32 -9.25 -6.46
CA VAL A 152 -17.79 -9.95 -5.27
C VAL A 152 -17.33 -9.25 -4.01
N GLY A 153 -18.17 -9.22 -2.97
CA GLY A 153 -17.83 -8.64 -1.68
C GLY A 153 -17.44 -7.16 -1.78
N LEU A 154 -16.25 -6.79 -1.30
CA LEU A 154 -15.78 -5.40 -1.34
C LEU A 154 -15.56 -4.90 -2.77
N TRP A 155 -15.21 -5.81 -3.69
CA TRP A 155 -15.07 -5.49 -5.11
C TRP A 155 -16.40 -5.14 -5.77
N HIS A 156 -17.53 -5.46 -5.15
CA HIS A 156 -18.81 -4.98 -5.65
C HIS A 156 -18.99 -3.47 -5.47
N TYR A 157 -18.47 -2.93 -4.37
CA TYR A 157 -18.66 -1.54 -3.95
C TYR A 157 -17.53 -0.60 -4.40
N SER A 158 -16.33 -1.13 -4.66
CA SER A 158 -15.21 -0.38 -5.20
C SER A 158 -14.44 -1.23 -6.20
N ARG A 159 -13.88 -0.59 -7.22
CA ARG A 159 -12.97 -1.22 -8.18
C ARG A 159 -11.60 -1.48 -7.61
N HIS A 160 -11.20 -0.79 -6.54
CA HIS A 160 -9.91 -0.92 -5.87
C HIS A 160 -10.07 -0.80 -4.35
N PRO A 161 -10.85 -1.70 -3.70
CA PRO A 161 -11.12 -1.62 -2.27
C PRO A 161 -9.86 -1.83 -1.43
N ASN A 162 -8.93 -2.67 -1.88
CA ASN A 162 -7.64 -2.86 -1.22
C ASN A 162 -6.82 -1.55 -1.21
N TYR A 163 -6.78 -0.79 -2.30
CA TYR A 163 -6.10 0.51 -2.33
C TYR A 163 -6.77 1.54 -1.41
N PHE A 164 -8.09 1.50 -1.28
CA PHE A 164 -8.78 2.38 -0.32
C PHE A 164 -8.37 2.08 1.12
N PHE A 165 -8.34 0.81 1.49
CA PHE A 165 -7.93 0.41 2.84
C PHE A 165 -6.43 0.64 3.09
N GLU A 166 -5.58 0.42 2.09
CA GLU A 166 -4.18 0.82 2.13
C GLU A 166 -4.06 2.32 2.45
N TRP A 167 -4.78 3.18 1.73
CA TRP A 167 -4.79 4.61 2.04
C TRP A 167 -5.30 4.93 3.46
N LEU A 168 -6.33 4.22 3.94
CA LEU A 168 -6.81 4.39 5.32
C LEU A 168 -5.80 3.97 6.39
N ILE A 169 -4.92 3.00 6.12
CA ILE A 169 -3.79 2.67 7.00
C ILE A 169 -2.86 3.88 7.16
N TRP A 170 -2.56 4.60 6.08
CA TRP A 170 -1.76 5.82 6.14
C TRP A 170 -2.49 6.97 6.85
N CYS A 171 -3.81 7.06 6.69
CA CYS A 171 -4.64 7.96 7.49
C CYS A 171 -4.55 7.63 8.99
N ALA A 172 -4.55 6.35 9.36
CA ALA A 172 -4.40 5.92 10.74
C ALA A 172 -3.05 6.36 11.33
N TYR A 173 -1.94 6.23 10.58
CA TYR A 173 -0.64 6.72 11.03
C TYR A 173 -0.61 8.23 11.24
N TYR A 174 -1.24 9.00 10.36
CA TYR A 174 -1.41 10.44 10.54
C TYR A 174 -2.23 10.76 11.80
N VAL A 175 -3.41 10.14 11.97
CA VAL A 175 -4.27 10.37 13.14
C VAL A 175 -3.57 9.98 14.44
N PHE A 176 -2.69 8.98 14.40
CA PHE A 176 -1.85 8.62 15.54
C PHE A 176 -0.88 9.76 15.89
N ALA A 177 -0.20 10.32 14.88
CA ALA A 177 0.83 11.33 15.04
C ALA A 177 0.31 12.76 15.25
N MET A 178 -0.91 13.09 14.83
CA MET A 178 -1.36 14.48 14.60
C MET A 178 -1.25 15.42 15.82
N ASN A 179 -1.40 14.88 17.03
CA ASN A 179 -1.35 15.66 18.28
C ASN A 179 0.06 15.75 18.90
N SER A 180 1.05 15.05 18.33
CA SER A 180 2.45 15.19 18.68
C SER A 180 3.01 16.50 18.14
N GLN A 181 4.16 16.95 18.66
CA GLN A 181 4.83 18.14 18.14
C GLN A 181 5.15 17.97 16.64
N PHE A 182 4.72 18.93 15.81
CA PHE A 182 4.78 18.87 14.33
C PHE A 182 3.92 17.77 13.68
N GLY A 183 3.11 17.04 14.45
CA GLY A 183 2.28 15.94 13.98
C GLY A 183 1.33 16.29 12.84
N ILE A 184 0.78 17.51 12.86
CA ILE A 184 -0.14 17.99 11.81
C ILE A 184 0.49 17.94 10.41
N TRP A 185 1.80 18.16 10.28
CA TRP A 185 2.51 18.17 8.99
C TRP A 185 2.68 16.77 8.40
N THR A 186 2.44 15.73 9.20
CA THR A 186 2.46 14.33 8.74
C THR A 186 1.24 13.96 7.90
N ILE A 187 0.27 14.89 7.74
CA ILE A 187 -0.83 14.76 6.75
C ILE A 187 -0.30 14.58 5.32
N SER A 188 0.93 15.02 5.07
CA SER A 188 1.65 14.76 3.82
C SER A 188 1.72 13.27 3.49
N ALA A 189 1.81 12.37 4.48
CA ALA A 189 1.90 10.93 4.24
C ALA A 189 0.64 10.33 3.56
N PRO A 190 -0.58 10.46 4.11
CA PRO A 190 -1.78 10.00 3.43
C PRO A 190 -2.07 10.73 2.11
N ILE A 191 -1.65 12.00 1.95
CA ILE A 191 -1.76 12.72 0.68
C ILE A 191 -0.86 12.09 -0.39
N LEU A 192 0.42 11.85 -0.06
CA LEU A 192 1.38 11.21 -0.97
C LEU A 192 0.91 9.81 -1.37
N MET A 193 0.43 9.02 -0.40
CA MET A 193 -0.11 7.68 -0.69
C MET A 193 -1.37 7.71 -1.55
N LEU A 194 -2.27 8.67 -1.32
CA LEU A 194 -3.42 8.86 -2.19
C LEU A 194 -3.00 9.16 -3.64
N LEU A 195 -1.99 10.01 -3.84
CA LEU A 195 -1.46 10.33 -5.17
C LEU A 195 -0.81 9.12 -5.82
N PHE A 196 -0.01 8.35 -5.08
CA PHE A 196 0.61 7.12 -5.59
C PHE A 196 -0.44 6.10 -6.04
N LEU A 197 -1.47 5.89 -5.23
CA LEU A 197 -2.53 4.94 -5.51
C LEU A 197 -3.46 5.42 -6.63
N THR A 198 -3.85 6.69 -6.69
CA THR A 198 -4.89 7.15 -7.63
C THR A 198 -4.36 7.75 -8.93
N LYS A 199 -3.11 8.24 -8.95
CA LYS A 199 -2.56 9.00 -10.11
C LYS A 199 -1.31 8.40 -10.72
N MET A 200 -0.49 7.67 -9.96
CA MET A 200 0.81 7.19 -10.44
C MET A 200 0.82 5.67 -10.70
N SER A 201 1.07 4.88 -9.67
CA SER A 201 1.41 3.45 -9.80
C SER A 201 0.27 2.50 -9.46
N GLY A 202 -0.81 2.98 -8.82
CA GLY A 202 -1.96 2.16 -8.45
C GLY A 202 -3.00 2.02 -9.57
N ILE A 203 -4.15 2.69 -9.40
CA ILE A 203 -5.36 2.56 -10.22
C ILE A 203 -5.07 2.67 -11.72
N PRO A 204 -4.41 3.71 -12.25
CA PRO A 204 -4.29 3.88 -13.71
C PRO A 204 -3.62 2.70 -14.42
N LEU A 205 -2.56 2.13 -13.81
CA LEU A 205 -1.86 0.97 -14.36
C LEU A 205 -2.70 -0.31 -14.25
N ALA A 206 -3.34 -0.52 -13.09
CA ALA A 206 -4.19 -1.69 -12.84
C ALA A 206 -5.43 -1.73 -13.76
N GLU A 207 -6.06 -0.58 -14.00
CA GLU A 207 -7.22 -0.47 -14.89
C GLU A 207 -6.82 -0.64 -16.35
N LYS A 208 -5.66 -0.09 -16.77
CA LYS A 208 -5.14 -0.31 -18.13
C LYS A 208 -4.93 -1.80 -18.43
N GLN A 209 -4.36 -2.55 -17.48
CA GLN A 209 -4.18 -4.00 -17.62
C GLN A 209 -5.51 -4.76 -17.61
N SER A 210 -6.46 -4.33 -16.78
CA SER A 210 -7.80 -4.93 -16.71
C SER A 210 -8.60 -4.70 -17.99
N LEU A 211 -8.51 -3.52 -18.58
CA LEU A 211 -9.11 -3.21 -19.89
C LEU A 211 -8.50 -4.06 -21.00
N ALA A 212 -7.17 -4.17 -21.05
CA ALA A 212 -6.48 -4.99 -22.05
C ALA A 212 -6.84 -6.48 -21.97
N SER A 213 -7.10 -7.00 -20.77
CA SER A 213 -7.38 -8.43 -20.54
C SER A 213 -8.86 -8.81 -20.56
N LYS A 214 -9.78 -7.88 -20.25
CA LYS A 214 -11.22 -8.18 -20.03
C LYS A 214 -12.17 -7.38 -20.92
N GLY A 215 -11.67 -6.34 -21.61
CA GLY A 215 -12.43 -5.55 -22.57
C GLY A 215 -13.75 -4.99 -22.03
N GLU A 216 -14.83 -5.22 -22.78
CA GLU A 216 -16.18 -4.68 -22.50
C GLU A 216 -16.71 -5.05 -21.11
N LYS A 217 -16.39 -6.23 -20.60
CA LYS A 217 -16.81 -6.66 -19.25
C LYS A 217 -16.29 -5.70 -18.18
N TYR A 218 -15.05 -5.23 -18.33
CA TYR A 218 -14.48 -4.28 -17.39
C TYR A 218 -15.06 -2.88 -17.59
N ILE A 219 -15.31 -2.46 -18.83
CA ILE A 219 -15.96 -1.17 -19.12
C ILE A 219 -17.34 -1.11 -18.44
N ALA A 220 -18.16 -2.15 -18.57
CA ALA A 220 -19.46 -2.23 -17.90
C ALA A 220 -19.34 -2.15 -16.37
N TYR A 221 -18.31 -2.76 -15.79
CA TYR A 221 -18.01 -2.65 -14.36
C TYR A 221 -17.56 -1.24 -13.95
N GLN A 222 -16.76 -0.55 -14.77
CA GLN A 222 -16.34 0.84 -14.51
C GLN A 222 -17.51 1.84 -14.48
N GLN A 223 -18.55 1.58 -15.26
CA GLN A 223 -19.73 2.45 -15.34
C GLN A 223 -20.58 2.40 -14.07
N ARG A 224 -20.67 1.23 -13.42
CA ARG A 224 -21.51 1.04 -12.24
C ARG A 224 -20.76 1.13 -10.91
N THR A 225 -19.48 0.75 -10.85
CA THR A 225 -18.75 0.60 -9.59
C THR A 225 -17.78 1.76 -9.35
N SER A 226 -17.77 2.29 -8.12
CA SER A 226 -16.90 3.38 -7.70
C SER A 226 -15.42 3.05 -7.93
N PRO A 227 -14.58 3.98 -8.41
CA PRO A 227 -13.17 3.70 -8.68
C PRO A 227 -12.36 3.43 -7.40
N PHE A 228 -12.68 4.05 -6.27
CA PHE A 228 -11.79 4.04 -5.11
C PHE A 228 -12.55 3.92 -3.79
N ILE A 229 -13.34 4.94 -3.43
CA ILE A 229 -14.12 4.93 -2.19
C ILE A 229 -15.27 3.91 -2.33
N PRO A 230 -15.41 2.91 -1.45
CA PRO A 230 -16.53 1.98 -1.48
C PRO A 230 -17.87 2.71 -1.48
N TRP A 231 -18.69 2.44 -2.49
CA TRP A 231 -19.99 3.07 -2.67
C TRP A 231 -20.99 2.13 -3.33
N PHE A 232 -22.28 2.39 -3.16
CA PHE A 232 -23.32 1.60 -3.80
C PHE A 232 -23.21 1.70 -5.34
N PRO A 233 -23.27 0.57 -6.07
CA PRO A 233 -23.22 0.59 -7.52
C PRO A 233 -24.36 1.40 -8.11
N LYS A 234 -24.09 2.08 -9.22
CA LYS A 234 -25.15 2.72 -10.01
C LYS A 234 -26.05 1.63 -10.58
N LYS A 235 -27.36 1.89 -10.60
CA LYS A 235 -28.33 1.03 -11.30
C LYS A 235 -27.98 1.02 -12.79
N ALA A 236 -27.97 -0.18 -13.37
CA ALA A 236 -27.82 -0.38 -14.80
C ALA A 236 -29.06 0.10 -15.56
#